data_AF-W1W432-F1
#
_entry.id   AF-W1W432-F1
#
_cell.length_a   1.000
_cell.length_b   1.000
_cell.length_c   1.000
_cell.angle_alpha   90.00
_cell.angle_beta   90.00
_cell.angle_gamma   90.00
#
_symmetry.space_group_name_H-M   'P 1'
#
loop_
_entity.id
_entity.type
_entity.pdbx_description
1 polymer ?
#
loop_
_entity_poly.entity_id
_entity_poly.type
_entity_poly.pdbx_seq_one_letter_code
_entity_poly.pdbx_strand_id
1 'polypeptide(L)'
;MNTNVIEKFNGEINSVKINNSNIFSSIEYILDNMEYNFDISINDIKFTTDLVNSVTCMVEDYSLPIEEVEDGFDYAIHRANGSIANLKFDDIYVFENVPSLELIAQNIENNKYILEKSNMPKISFSKLKEKSRLER
;
A
#
# COMPACT_ATOMS: atom_id res chain seq x y z
N MET A 1 23.54 19.61 -31.58
CA MET A 1 22.22 18.95 -31.50
C MET A 1 21.96 18.67 -30.03
N ASN A 2 20.98 19.33 -29.42
CA ASN A 2 20.55 19.00 -28.05
C ASN A 2 19.68 17.74 -28.12
N THR A 3 20.24 16.60 -27.77
CA THR A 3 19.44 15.45 -27.35
C THR A 3 18.88 15.79 -25.98
N ASN A 4 17.65 16.31 -25.92
CA ASN A 4 16.86 16.30 -24.69
C ASN A 4 16.64 14.83 -24.35
N VAL A 5 17.50 14.28 -23.49
CA VAL A 5 17.26 12.98 -22.86
C VAL A 5 16.11 13.21 -21.89
N ILE A 6 14.90 12.87 -22.32
CA ILE A 6 13.79 12.71 -21.40
C ILE A 6 14.08 11.40 -20.67
N GLU A 7 14.63 11.48 -19.46
CA GLU A 7 14.73 10.31 -18.58
C GLU A 7 13.31 9.85 -18.28
N LYS A 8 12.94 8.69 -18.83
CA LYS A 8 11.69 8.02 -18.48
C LYS A 8 11.94 7.21 -17.22
N PHE A 9 11.15 7.47 -16.19
CA PHE A 9 11.13 6.62 -15.00
C PHE A 9 10.72 5.19 -15.39
N ASN A 10 11.43 4.19 -14.88
CA ASN A 10 11.10 2.78 -15.06
C ASN A 10 11.35 2.07 -13.72
N GLY A 11 10.31 2.00 -12.89
CA GLY A 11 10.34 1.27 -11.62
C GLY A 11 9.81 -0.15 -11.79
N GLU A 12 10.20 -1.02 -10.86
CA GLU A 12 9.69 -2.38 -10.79
C GLU A 12 9.47 -2.78 -9.33
N ILE A 13 8.28 -3.30 -9.00
CA ILE A 13 7.90 -3.82 -7.68
C ILE A 13 7.33 -5.22 -7.89
N ASN A 14 7.87 -6.24 -7.21
CA ASN A 14 7.39 -7.63 -7.33
C ASN A 14 7.25 -8.11 -8.79
N SER A 15 8.21 -7.75 -9.65
CA SER A 15 8.19 -8.03 -11.11
C SER A 15 7.11 -7.29 -11.92
N VAL A 16 6.41 -6.32 -11.33
CA VAL A 16 5.45 -5.43 -11.99
C VAL A 16 6.11 -4.11 -12.33
N LYS A 17 6.10 -3.74 -13.62
CA LYS A 17 6.73 -2.51 -14.12
C LYS A 17 5.78 -1.32 -13.97
N ILE A 18 6.30 -0.21 -13.44
CA ILE A 18 5.56 1.03 -13.23
C ILE A 18 6.40 2.18 -13.79
N ASN A 19 5.88 2.88 -14.79
CA ASN A 19 6.63 3.93 -15.51
C ASN A 19 6.24 5.36 -15.07
N ASN A 20 5.30 5.47 -14.13
CA ASN A 20 4.90 6.73 -13.50
C ASN A 20 5.51 6.75 -12.09
N SER A 21 6.41 7.71 -11.82
CA SER A 21 7.15 7.77 -10.56
C SER A 21 6.24 8.01 -9.36
N ASN A 22 5.16 8.80 -9.52
CA ASN A 22 4.25 9.09 -8.43
C ASN A 22 3.45 7.83 -8.05
N ILE A 23 2.94 7.12 -9.07
CA ILE A 23 2.25 5.84 -8.86
C ILE A 23 3.21 4.82 -8.23
N PHE A 24 4.46 4.75 -8.70
CA PHE A 24 5.46 3.86 -8.11
C PHE A 24 5.67 4.12 -6.62
N SER A 25 5.93 5.37 -6.23
CA SER A 25 6.14 5.73 -4.82
C SER A 25 4.90 5.50 -3.97
N SER A 26 3.70 5.73 -4.53
CA SER A 26 2.44 5.46 -3.82
C SER A 26 2.21 3.96 -3.61
N ILE A 27 2.57 3.13 -4.58
CA ILE A 27 2.50 1.67 -4.44
C ILE A 27 3.48 1.17 -3.39
N GLU A 28 4.73 1.68 -3.36
CA GLU A 28 5.67 1.37 -2.28
C GLU A 28 5.08 1.74 -0.91
N TYR A 29 4.55 2.95 -0.78
CA TYR A 29 3.93 3.42 0.46
C TYR A 29 2.78 2.52 0.91
N ILE A 30 1.84 2.19 0.02
CA ILE A 30 0.69 1.35 0.35
C ILE A 30 1.14 -0.06 0.77
N LEU A 31 2.08 -0.66 0.04
CA LEU A 31 2.60 -2.00 0.34
C LEU A 31 3.31 -2.03 1.69
N ASP A 32 4.21 -1.08 1.95
CA ASP A 32 4.92 -0.97 3.24
C ASP A 32 3.94 -0.83 4.41
N ASN A 33 2.90 0.00 4.22
CA ASN A 33 1.89 0.23 5.25
C ASN A 33 1.06 -1.05 5.52
N MET A 34 0.73 -1.82 4.47
CA MET A 34 0.05 -3.11 4.60
C MET A 34 0.93 -4.16 5.28
N GLU A 35 2.18 -4.32 4.85
CA GLU A 35 3.13 -5.28 5.45
C GLU A 35 3.33 -5.00 6.94
N TYR A 36 3.50 -3.72 7.30
CA TYR A 36 3.67 -3.29 8.68
C TYR A 36 2.44 -3.57 9.54
N ASN A 37 1.25 -3.14 9.11
CA ASN A 37 0.04 -3.24 9.92
C ASN A 37 -0.50 -4.68 10.02
N PHE A 38 -0.32 -5.49 8.97
CA PHE A 38 -0.83 -6.86 8.94
C PHE A 38 0.19 -7.92 9.34
N ASP A 39 1.45 -7.53 9.56
CA ASP A 39 2.55 -8.44 9.91
C ASP A 39 2.72 -9.55 8.84
N ILE A 40 2.73 -9.12 7.58
CA ILE A 40 2.86 -9.98 6.40
C ILE A 40 3.99 -9.52 5.49
N SER A 41 4.40 -10.36 4.55
CA SER A 41 5.20 -9.98 3.38
C SER A 41 4.40 -10.22 2.10
N ILE A 42 4.43 -9.23 1.22
CA ILE A 42 3.70 -9.16 -0.04
C ILE A 42 4.72 -9.17 -1.19
N ASN A 43 5.04 -10.36 -1.69
CA ASN A 43 5.87 -10.55 -2.90
C ASN A 43 5.07 -11.13 -4.07
N ASP A 44 3.74 -11.10 -3.98
CA ASP A 44 2.84 -11.68 -4.97
C ASP A 44 2.64 -10.74 -6.17
N ILE A 45 3.05 -11.19 -7.35
CA ILE A 45 2.95 -10.42 -8.60
C ILE A 45 1.50 -10.09 -8.96
N LYS A 46 0.54 -10.98 -8.64
CA LYS A 46 -0.87 -10.80 -8.98
C LYS A 46 -1.48 -9.73 -8.08
N PHE A 47 -1.23 -9.80 -6.77
CA PHE A 47 -1.63 -8.76 -5.81
C PHE A 47 -1.07 -7.40 -6.23
N THR A 48 0.22 -7.34 -6.53
CA THR A 48 0.90 -6.11 -6.93
C THR A 48 0.31 -5.55 -8.23
N THR A 49 0.00 -6.42 -9.20
CA THR A 49 -0.64 -6.02 -10.46
C THR A 49 -2.03 -5.43 -10.22
N ASP A 50 -2.85 -6.10 -9.41
CA ASP A 50 -4.22 -5.66 -9.10
C ASP A 50 -4.21 -4.31 -8.36
N LEU A 51 -3.27 -4.11 -7.43
CA LEU A 51 -3.09 -2.85 -6.72
C LEU A 51 -2.63 -1.72 -7.66
N VAL A 52 -1.61 -1.97 -8.49
CA VAL A 52 -1.11 -1.00 -9.48
C VAL A 52 -2.23 -0.56 -10.42
N ASN A 53 -3.04 -1.51 -10.93
CA ASN A 53 -4.16 -1.19 -11.80
C ASN A 53 -5.21 -0.32 -11.09
N SER A 54 -5.49 -0.60 -9.81
CA SER A 54 -6.45 0.16 -9.01
C SER A 54 -5.98 1.59 -8.78
N VAL A 55 -4.74 1.78 -8.35
CA VAL A 55 -4.14 3.11 -8.13
C VAL A 55 -4.04 3.88 -9.43
N THR A 56 -3.62 3.23 -10.51
CA THR A 56 -3.54 3.86 -11.83
C THR A 56 -4.91 4.33 -12.30
N CYS A 57 -5.96 3.51 -12.14
CA CYS A 57 -7.33 3.91 -12.49
C CYS A 57 -7.77 5.15 -11.70
N MET A 58 -7.53 5.18 -10.39
CA MET A 58 -7.86 6.33 -9.56
C MET A 58 -7.10 7.61 -9.97
N VAL A 59 -5.78 7.50 -10.13
CA VAL A 59 -4.92 8.66 -10.38
C VAL A 59 -5.02 9.16 -11.82
N GLU A 60 -5.02 8.26 -12.81
CA GLU A 60 -4.96 8.63 -14.22
C GLU A 60 -6.35 8.73 -14.86
N ASP A 61 -7.23 7.74 -14.64
CA ASP A 61 -8.56 7.72 -15.28
C ASP A 61 -9.55 8.64 -14.56
N TYR A 62 -9.53 8.65 -13.23
CA TYR A 62 -10.42 9.48 -12.40
C TYR A 62 -9.79 10.81 -11.98
N SER A 63 -8.51 11.02 -12.32
CA SER A 63 -7.78 12.26 -12.00
C SER A 63 -7.80 12.61 -10.51
N LEU A 64 -7.83 11.59 -9.63
CA LEU A 64 -7.80 11.80 -8.19
C LEU A 64 -6.40 12.23 -7.74
N PRO A 65 -6.29 13.16 -6.77
CA PRO A 65 -5.01 13.48 -6.14
C PRO A 65 -4.40 12.23 -5.52
N ILE A 66 -3.11 11.99 -5.76
CA ILE A 66 -2.44 10.79 -5.25
C ILE A 66 -2.44 10.72 -3.71
N GLU A 67 -2.37 11.87 -3.05
CA GLU A 67 -2.46 12.00 -1.60
C GLU A 67 -3.83 11.53 -1.07
N GLU A 68 -4.92 11.82 -1.79
CA GLU A 68 -6.26 11.35 -1.41
C GLU A 68 -6.41 9.83 -1.58
N VAL A 69 -5.75 9.26 -2.59
CA VAL A 69 -5.69 7.80 -2.79
C VAL A 69 -4.93 7.14 -1.64
N GLU A 70 -3.76 7.69 -1.28
CA GLU A 70 -2.94 7.22 -0.15
C GLU A 70 -3.68 7.27 1.18
N ASP A 71 -4.33 8.40 1.48
CA ASP A 71 -5.17 8.57 2.68
C ASP A 71 -6.32 7.56 2.73
N GLY A 72 -6.93 7.26 1.58
CA GLY A 72 -7.97 6.24 1.46
C GLY A 72 -7.45 4.84 1.82
N PHE A 73 -6.26 4.47 1.35
CA PHE A 73 -5.65 3.19 1.67
C PHE A 73 -5.23 3.13 3.14
N ASP A 74 -4.63 4.21 3.66
CA ASP A 74 -4.25 4.30 5.07
C ASP A 74 -5.46 4.10 5.99
N TYR A 75 -6.58 4.77 5.68
CA TYR A 75 -7.83 4.59 6.39
C TYR A 75 -8.35 3.14 6.33
N ALA A 76 -8.37 2.53 5.15
CA ALA A 76 -8.80 1.14 4.97
C ALA A 76 -7.95 0.15 5.79
N ILE A 77 -6.62 0.33 5.76
CA ILE A 77 -5.64 -0.51 6.46
C ILE A 77 -5.84 -0.40 7.98
N HIS A 78 -5.96 0.82 8.51
CA HIS A 78 -6.21 1.04 9.93
C HIS A 78 -7.57 0.48 10.37
N ARG A 79 -8.62 0.64 9.55
CA ARG A 79 -9.96 0.09 9.82
C ARG A 79 -9.96 -1.44 9.92
N ALA A 80 -9.09 -2.12 9.18
CA ALA A 80 -8.94 -3.58 9.20
C ALA A 80 -8.33 -4.12 10.51
N ASN A 81 -7.83 -3.25 11.39
CA ASN A 81 -7.40 -3.56 12.76
C ASN A 81 -6.41 -4.74 12.85
N GLY A 82 -5.36 -4.68 12.03
CA GLY A 82 -4.23 -5.61 12.08
C GLY A 82 -4.49 -7.00 11.45
N SER A 83 -5.62 -7.18 10.76
CA SER A 83 -5.88 -8.40 9.99
C SER A 83 -6.22 -8.09 8.54
N ILE A 84 -5.41 -8.59 7.61
CA ILE A 84 -5.65 -8.41 6.17
C ILE A 84 -6.98 -9.01 5.71
N ALA A 85 -7.48 -10.06 6.38
CA ALA A 85 -8.78 -10.66 6.08
C ALA A 85 -9.97 -9.73 6.40
N ASN A 86 -9.75 -8.67 7.18
CA ASN A 86 -10.74 -7.64 7.47
C ASN A 86 -10.60 -6.42 6.55
N LEU A 87 -9.64 -6.41 5.62
CA LEU A 87 -9.44 -5.30 4.71
C LEU A 87 -10.65 -5.16 3.80
N LYS A 88 -11.22 -3.97 3.80
CA LYS A 88 -12.35 -3.59 2.95
C LYS A 88 -12.11 -2.18 2.42
N PHE A 89 -12.65 -1.93 1.24
CA PHE A 89 -12.54 -0.64 0.55
C PHE A 89 -13.91 0.08 0.45
N ASP A 90 -14.95 -0.46 1.09
CA ASP A 90 -16.27 0.14 1.18
C ASP A 90 -16.26 1.41 2.05
N ASP A 91 -17.24 2.29 1.83
CA ASP A 91 -17.46 3.54 2.56
C ASP A 91 -16.28 4.53 2.55
N ILE A 92 -15.47 4.51 1.48
CA ILE A 92 -14.36 5.45 1.25
C ILE A 92 -14.61 6.16 -0.07
N TYR A 93 -14.85 7.47 -0.02
CA TYR A 93 -15.29 8.27 -1.18
C TYR A 93 -14.37 8.15 -2.40
N VAL A 94 -13.05 8.15 -2.19
CA VAL A 94 -12.05 8.04 -3.27
C VAL A 94 -12.06 6.67 -3.97
N PHE A 95 -12.67 5.66 -3.35
CA PHE A 95 -12.79 4.30 -3.89
C PHE A 95 -14.15 4.05 -4.55
N GLU A 96 -15.04 5.05 -4.55
CA GLU A 96 -16.31 4.97 -5.25
C GLU A 96 -16.06 4.68 -6.73
N ASN A 97 -16.69 3.63 -7.25
CA ASN A 97 -16.58 3.19 -8.63
C ASN A 97 -15.21 2.61 -9.06
N VAL A 98 -14.39 2.13 -8.11
CA VAL A 98 -13.14 1.42 -8.43
C VAL A 98 -13.33 -0.11 -8.27
N PRO A 99 -13.91 -0.82 -9.26
CA PRO A 99 -14.28 -2.24 -9.13
C PRO A 99 -13.07 -3.17 -8.90
N SER A 100 -11.87 -2.73 -9.26
CA SER A 100 -10.64 -3.50 -9.04
C SER A 100 -10.29 -3.63 -7.55
N LEU A 101 -10.68 -2.68 -6.69
CA LEU A 101 -10.48 -2.77 -5.24
C LEU A 101 -11.37 -3.85 -4.61
N GLU A 102 -12.62 -3.93 -5.05
CA GLU A 102 -13.54 -4.98 -4.63
C GLU A 102 -13.02 -6.38 -5.04
N LEU A 103 -12.41 -6.49 -6.23
CA LEU A 103 -11.75 -7.71 -6.66
C LEU A 103 -10.55 -8.08 -5.77
N ILE A 104 -9.76 -7.11 -5.29
CA ILE A 104 -8.67 -7.36 -4.35
C ILE A 104 -9.21 -7.92 -3.03
N ALA A 105 -10.23 -7.28 -2.44
CA ALA A 105 -10.84 -7.75 -1.20
C ALA A 105 -11.36 -9.19 -1.34
N GLN A 106 -12.09 -9.48 -2.43
CA GLN A 106 -12.57 -10.83 -2.72
C GLN A 106 -11.44 -11.84 -2.93
N ASN A 107 -10.35 -11.44 -3.59
CA ASN A 107 -9.21 -12.31 -3.82
C ASN A 107 -8.44 -12.61 -2.51
N ILE A 108 -8.36 -11.65 -1.59
CA ILE A 108 -7.83 -11.87 -0.24
C ILE A 108 -8.70 -12.90 0.50
N GLU A 109 -10.01 -12.69 0.55
CA GLU A 109 -10.96 -13.61 1.21
C GLU A 109 -10.88 -15.03 0.64
N ASN A 110 -10.72 -15.14 -0.68
CA ASN A 110 -10.63 -16.41 -1.40
C ASN A 110 -9.21 -17.01 -1.47
N ASN A 111 -8.25 -16.46 -0.72
CA ASN A 111 -6.84 -16.90 -0.68
C ASN A 111 -6.22 -17.03 -2.09
N LYS A 112 -6.46 -16.05 -2.95
CA LYS A 112 -5.97 -16.01 -4.34
C LYS A 112 -4.61 -15.33 -4.50
N TYR A 113 -4.02 -14.88 -3.40
CA TYR A 113 -2.70 -14.25 -3.32
C TYR A 113 -1.79 -15.01 -2.36
N ILE A 114 -0.49 -14.99 -2.63
CA ILE A 114 0.54 -15.53 -1.74
C ILE A 114 0.96 -14.43 -0.76
N LEU A 115 0.42 -14.48 0.45
CA LEU A 115 0.67 -13.52 1.53
C LEU A 115 1.27 -14.27 2.71
N GLU A 116 2.56 -14.07 2.96
CA GLU A 116 3.29 -14.80 3.99
C GLU A 116 3.32 -14.01 5.29
N LYS A 117 3.37 -14.66 6.45
CA LYS A 117 3.66 -13.94 7.70
C LYS A 117 5.05 -13.31 7.62
N SER A 118 5.18 -12.09 8.12
CA SER A 118 6.49 -11.46 8.21
C SER A 118 7.38 -12.27 9.16
N ASN A 119 8.61 -12.55 8.73
CA ASN A 119 9.66 -13.08 9.60
C ASN A 119 10.47 -11.94 10.26
N MET A 120 10.03 -10.69 10.10
CA MET A 120 10.70 -9.51 10.66
C MET A 120 10.45 -9.47 12.17
N PRO A 121 11.48 -9.41 13.02
CA PRO A 121 11.29 -9.16 14.44
C PRO A 121 10.61 -7.80 14.59
N LYS A 122 9.40 -7.76 15.19
CA LYS A 122 8.79 -6.49 15.61
C LYS A 122 9.78 -5.78 16.51
N ILE A 123 10.39 -4.70 16.03
CA ILE A 123 11.23 -3.84 16.86
C ILE A 123 10.28 -3.19 17.87
N SER A 124 10.17 -3.81 19.04
CA SER A 124 9.43 -3.26 20.16
C SER A 124 10.25 -2.08 20.70
N PHE A 125 9.85 -0.86 20.34
CA PHE A 125 10.24 0.32 21.10
C PHE A 125 9.50 0.26 22.45
N SER A 126 9.98 -0.59 23.35
CA SER A 126 9.57 -0.51 24.75
C SER A 126 9.92 0.90 25.23
N LYS A 127 8.89 1.70 25.54
CA LYS A 127 9.03 3.06 26.08
C LYS A 127 10.13 3.04 27.14
N LEU A 128 11.25 3.71 26.86
CA LEU A 128 12.26 4.02 27.86
C LEU A 128 11.52 4.78 28.97
N LYS A 129 11.35 4.14 30.13
CA LYS A 129 10.91 4.82 31.35
C LYS A 129 11.98 5.86 31.65
N GLU A 130 11.71 7.11 31.29
CA GLU A 130 12.42 8.26 31.82
C GLU A 130 12.30 8.19 33.34
N LYS A 131 13.40 7.79 34.01
CA LYS A 131 13.54 7.99 35.44
C LYS A 131 13.65 9.49 35.65
N SER A 132 12.56 10.15 36.01
CA SER A 132 12.59 11.50 36.54
C SER A 132 13.47 11.49 37.80
N ARG A 133 14.71 11.97 37.70
CA ARG A 133 15.51 12.32 38.87
C ARG A 133 14.93 13.59 39.46
N LEU A 134 13.96 13.40 40.36
CA LEU A 134 13.77 14.29 41.49
C LEU A 134 15.00 14.13 42.39
N GLU A 135 15.95 15.04 42.25
CA GLU A 135 16.92 15.31 43.32
C GLU A 135 16.63 16.71 43.86
N ARG A 136 16.41 16.72 45.17
CA ARG A 136 16.02 17.83 46.03
C ARG A 136 17.12 18.86 46.19
#